data_AF-A0A416DH26-F1
#
_entry.id   AF-A0A416DH26-F1
#
_cell.length_a   1.000
_cell.length_b   1.000
_cell.length_c   1.000
_cell.angle_alpha   90.00
_cell.angle_beta   90.00
_cell.angle_gamma   90.00
#
_symmetry.space_group_name_H-M   'P 1'
#
loop_
_entity.id
_entity.type
_entity.pdbx_description
1 polymer ?
#
loop_
_entity_poly.entity_id
_entity_poly.type
_entity_poly.pdbx_seq_one_letter_code
_entity_poly.pdbx_strand_id
1 'polypeptide(L)'
;MHGDVKPPEVAAGSMPNKPGRAWVRLTQNAKQEKDEDGHTGWVYDEYITEVEDTPGLLDEVKANYDNLLREAKANEKSKADLVAENEELAAQNATLKQQVVALTDQQSFYEDCIAEMAQIVYA
;
A
#
# COMPACT_ATOMS: atom_id res chain seq x y z
N MET A 1 13.62 -15.77 3.21
CA MET A 1 14.97 -15.28 2.83
C MET A 1 14.91 -14.59 1.47
N HIS A 2 15.71 -13.56 1.26
CA HIS A 2 15.71 -12.80 0.00
C HIS A 2 16.66 -13.38 -1.07
N GLY A 3 17.63 -14.20 -0.68
CA GLY A 3 18.52 -14.92 -1.60
C GLY A 3 19.88 -15.26 -1.01
N ASP A 4 20.71 -15.92 -1.80
CA ASP A 4 22.01 -16.46 -1.34
C ASP A 4 23.14 -15.42 -1.34
N VAL A 5 22.97 -14.34 -2.12
CA VAL A 5 23.99 -13.31 -2.32
C VAL A 5 23.75 -12.14 -1.38
N LYS A 6 24.81 -11.66 -0.73
CA LYS A 6 24.75 -10.47 0.12
C LYS A 6 24.35 -9.26 -0.74
N PRO A 7 23.30 -8.52 -0.37
CA PRO A 7 22.91 -7.33 -1.11
C PRO A 7 23.96 -6.21 -0.94
N PRO A 8 24.13 -5.35 -1.95
CA PRO A 8 24.84 -4.08 -1.75
C PRO A 8 24.01 -3.16 -0.84
N GLU A 9 24.69 -2.29 -0.09
CA GLU A 9 24.02 -1.31 0.78
C GLU A 9 23.19 -0.28 -0.01
N VAL A 10 23.67 0.07 -1.20
CA VAL A 10 22.99 0.96 -2.15
C VAL A 10 23.03 0.32 -3.53
N ALA A 11 21.88 0.29 -4.20
CA ALA A 11 21.78 -0.01 -5.62
C ALA A 11 20.91 1.05 -6.30
N ALA A 12 21.23 1.42 -7.53
CA ALA A 12 20.44 2.35 -8.31
C ALA A 12 20.40 1.92 -9.77
N GLY A 13 19.34 2.32 -10.47
CA GLY A 13 19.22 2.08 -11.91
C GLY A 13 18.12 2.90 -12.56
N SER A 14 18.24 3.12 -13.86
CA SER A 14 17.24 3.85 -14.65
C SER A 14 15.90 3.12 -14.67
N MET A 15 14.80 3.88 -14.72
CA MET A 15 13.44 3.34 -14.85
C MET A 15 12.99 3.32 -16.32
N PRO A 16 12.75 2.14 -16.93
CA PRO A 16 12.35 2.03 -18.34
C PRO A 16 11.03 2.74 -18.68
N ASN A 17 10.10 2.78 -17.71
CA ASN A 17 8.77 3.39 -17.86
C ASN A 17 8.74 4.88 -17.52
N LYS A 18 9.82 5.45 -16.97
CA LYS A 18 9.93 6.85 -16.56
C LYS A 18 11.32 7.40 -16.95
N PRO A 19 11.51 7.78 -18.23
CA PRO A 19 12.79 8.32 -18.69
C PRO A 19 13.25 9.52 -17.86
N GLY A 20 14.55 9.58 -17.55
CA GLY A 20 15.14 10.62 -16.69
C GLY A 20 14.94 10.40 -15.18
N ARG A 21 14.35 9.28 -14.79
CA ARG A 21 14.18 8.88 -13.39
C ARG A 21 14.90 7.57 -13.13
N ALA A 22 15.45 7.45 -11.93
CA ALA A 22 16.10 6.25 -11.45
C ALA A 22 15.43 5.76 -10.16
N TRP A 23 15.37 4.45 -9.99
CA TRP A 23 15.06 3.85 -8.71
C TRP A 23 16.36 3.76 -7.90
N VAL A 24 16.26 4.02 -6.61
CA VAL A 24 17.32 3.84 -5.63
C VAL A 24 16.81 2.90 -4.56
N ARG A 25 17.56 1.82 -4.36
CA ARG A 25 17.34 0.85 -3.31
C ARG A 25 18.39 1.04 -2.22
N LEU A 26 17.92 1.16 -1.00
CA LEU A 26 18.71 1.24 0.22
C LEU A 26 18.43 -0.01 1.04
N THR A 27 19.49 -0.75 1.39
CA THR A 27 19.38 -2.00 2.13
C THR A 27 19.91 -1.83 3.56
N GLN A 28 19.15 -2.28 4.55
CA GLN A 28 19.53 -2.26 5.96
C GLN A 28 19.43 -3.62 6.63
N ASN A 29 20.10 -3.75 7.78
CA ASN A 29 20.02 -4.93 8.65
C ASN A 29 20.32 -6.25 7.93
N ALA A 30 21.19 -6.21 6.91
CA ALA A 30 21.57 -7.39 6.14
C ALA A 30 22.32 -8.38 7.03
N LYS A 31 21.66 -9.49 7.33
CA LYS A 31 22.17 -10.59 8.13
C LYS A 31 21.94 -11.91 7.39
N GLN A 32 22.83 -12.86 7.65
CA GLN A 32 22.71 -14.20 7.13
C GLN A 32 21.93 -15.03 8.15
N GLU A 33 20.89 -15.72 7.70
CA GLU A 33 20.05 -16.59 8.52
C GLU A 33 19.96 -17.98 7.87
N LYS A 34 19.57 -18.96 8.70
CA LYS A 34 19.24 -20.30 8.23
C LYS A 34 17.73 -20.51 8.29
N ASP A 35 17.16 -21.12 7.27
CA ASP A 35 15.76 -21.54 7.30
C ASP A 35 15.61 -22.88 8.03
N GLU A 36 14.35 -23.29 8.16
CA GLU A 36 13.94 -24.55 8.77
C GLU A 36 14.52 -25.77 8.05
N ASP A 37 14.84 -25.64 6.76
CA ASP A 37 15.45 -26.67 5.92
C ASP A 37 17.00 -26.66 5.98
N GLY A 38 17.59 -25.73 6.74
CA GLY A 38 19.04 -25.61 6.95
C GLY A 38 19.80 -24.89 5.85
N HIS A 39 19.12 -24.34 4.84
CA HIS A 39 19.71 -23.49 3.83
C HIS A 39 20.07 -22.13 4.42
N THR A 40 21.13 -21.53 3.90
CA THR A 40 21.68 -20.27 4.41
C THR A 40 21.49 -19.17 3.38
N GLY A 41 20.92 -18.03 3.79
CA GLY A 41 20.68 -16.91 2.89
C GLY A 41 20.47 -15.61 3.65
N TRP A 42 20.27 -14.52 2.91
CA TRP A 42 20.27 -13.16 3.45
C TRP A 42 18.85 -12.67 3.73
N VAL A 43 18.69 -12.07 4.90
CA VAL A 43 17.50 -11.31 5.32
C VAL A 43 17.93 -9.88 5.55
N TYR A 44 17.14 -8.93 5.07
CA TYR A 44 17.44 -7.50 5.11
C TYR A 44 16.15 -6.70 4.94
N ASP A 45 16.18 -5.46 5.39
CA ASP A 45 15.15 -4.47 5.11
C ASP A 45 15.50 -3.77 3.79
N GLU A 46 14.49 -3.52 2.95
CA GLU A 46 14.65 -2.91 1.64
C GLU A 46 13.76 -1.66 1.54
N TYR A 47 14.37 -0.52 1.22
CA TYR A 47 13.66 0.74 1.01
C TYR A 47 13.95 1.25 -0.39
N ILE A 48 12.90 1.52 -1.17
CA ILE A 48 13.01 2.01 -2.55
C ILE A 48 12.46 3.42 -2.63
N THR A 49 13.22 4.30 -3.26
CA THR A 49 12.81 5.67 -3.58
C THR A 49 13.12 5.99 -5.04
N GLU A 50 12.39 6.95 -5.61
CA GLU A 50 12.59 7.43 -6.97
C GLU A 50 13.28 8.79 -6.95
N VAL A 51 14.38 8.92 -7.68
CA VAL A 51 15.16 10.16 -7.79
C VAL A 51 15.45 10.49 -9.26
N GLU A 52 16.08 11.63 -9.51
CA GLU A 52 16.53 12.01 -10.84
C GLU A 52 17.68 11.11 -11.31
N ASP A 53 17.65 10.70 -12.57
CA ASP A 53 18.70 9.87 -13.18
C ASP A 53 19.85 10.76 -13.64
N THR A 54 20.86 10.90 -12.79
CA THR A 54 22.06 11.70 -13.06
C THR A 54 23.26 10.79 -13.38
N PRO A 55 24.23 11.23 -14.20
CA PRO A 55 25.45 10.45 -14.45
C PRO A 55 26.27 10.12 -13.19
N GLY A 56 26.11 10.88 -12.11
CA GLY A 56 26.78 10.71 -10.82
C GLY A 56 25.89 10.11 -9.72
N LEU A 57 24.74 9.54 -10.09
CA LEU A 57 23.66 9.20 -9.17
C LEU A 57 24.12 8.33 -7.98
N LEU A 58 24.94 7.31 -8.21
CA LEU A 58 25.38 6.43 -7.13
C LEU A 58 26.23 7.16 -6.09
N ASP A 59 27.05 8.13 -6.50
CA ASP A 59 27.88 8.90 -5.59
C ASP A 59 27.04 9.93 -4.83
N GLU A 60 26.07 10.56 -5.51
CA GLU A 60 25.09 11.47 -4.90
C GLU A 60 24.23 10.76 -3.84
N VAL A 61 23.74 9.56 -4.16
CA VAL A 61 22.95 8.74 -3.23
C VAL A 61 23.77 8.35 -2.01
N LYS A 62 25.03 7.94 -2.19
CA LYS A 62 25.92 7.61 -1.07
C LYS A 62 26.22 8.83 -0.21
N ALA A 63 26.47 9.99 -0.83
CA ALA A 63 26.71 11.23 -0.11
C ALA A 63 25.48 11.69 0.69
N ASN A 64 24.27 11.37 0.24
CA ASN A 64 23.00 11.75 0.86
C ASN A 64 22.25 10.56 1.51
N TYR A 65 22.95 9.48 1.85
CA TYR A 65 22.36 8.20 2.25
C TYR A 65 21.36 8.33 3.40
N ASP A 66 21.76 8.97 4.50
CA ASP A 66 20.94 9.07 5.70
C ASP A 66 19.62 9.83 5.47
N ASN A 67 19.65 10.87 4.65
CA ASN A 67 18.46 11.64 4.31
C ASN A 67 17.52 10.84 3.41
N LEU A 68 18.06 10.21 2.36
CA LEU A 68 17.27 9.39 1.44
C LEU A 68 16.65 8.19 2.16
N LEU A 69 17.38 7.58 3.09
CA LEU A 69 16.86 6.48 3.91
C LEU A 69 15.71 6.93 4.81
N ARG A 70 15.88 8.06 5.51
CA ARG A 70 14.83 8.64 6.36
C ARG A 70 13.58 8.95 5.55
N GLU A 71 13.74 9.53 4.36
CA GLU A 71 12.63 9.86 3.47
C GLU A 71 11.96 8.62 2.89
N ALA A 72 12.73 7.62 2.44
CA ALA A 72 12.19 6.37 1.92
C ALA A 72 11.36 5.63 2.99
N LYS A 73 11.84 5.58 4.24
CA LYS A 73 11.09 5.02 5.38
C LYS A 73 9.80 5.79 5.67
N ALA A 74 9.86 7.12 5.64
CA ALA A 74 8.69 7.95 5.86
C ALA A 74 7.63 7.75 4.76
N ASN A 75 8.06 7.62 3.50
CA ASN A 75 7.18 7.35 2.36
C ASN A 75 6.52 5.97 2.46
N GLU A 76 7.26 4.94 2.88
CA GLU A 76 6.69 3.60 3.09
C GLU A 76 5.62 3.61 4.18
N LYS A 77 5.91 4.25 5.32
CA LYS A 77 4.95 4.41 6.41
C LYS A 77 3.69 5.15 5.92
N SER A 78 3.85 6.26 5.22
CA SER A 78 2.73 7.02 4.67
C SER A 78 1.90 6.19 3.69
N LYS A 79 2.55 5.36 2.85
CA LYS A 79 1.85 4.45 1.94
C LYS A 79 1.04 3.40 2.70
N ALA A 80 1.61 2.82 3.77
CA ALA A 80 0.90 1.86 4.61
C ALA A 80 -0.33 2.48 5.29
N ASP A 81 -0.18 3.69 5.84
CA ASP A 81 -1.27 4.44 6.46
C ASP A 81 -2.40 4.72 5.44
N LEU A 82 -2.06 5.14 4.22
CA LEU A 82 -3.03 5.36 3.13
C LEU A 82 -3.75 4.08 2.70
N VAL A 83 -3.07 2.92 2.71
CA VAL A 83 -3.71 1.64 2.40
C VAL A 83 -4.72 1.28 3.49
N ALA A 84 -4.34 1.40 4.76
CA ALA A 84 -5.23 1.13 5.88
C ALA A 84 -6.47 2.04 5.86
N GLU A 85 -6.30 3.34 5.59
CA GLU A 85 -7.41 4.29 5.46
C GLU A 85 -8.36 3.90 4.30
N ASN A 86 -7.81 3.49 3.15
CA ASN A 86 -8.63 3.05 2.01
C ASN A 86 -9.41 1.78 2.31
N GLU A 87 -8.82 0.82 3.03
CA GLU A 87 -9.51 -0.40 3.46
C GLU A 87 -10.66 -0.08 4.43
N GLU A 88 -10.44 0.82 5.38
CA GLU A 88 -11.47 1.28 6.30
C GLU A 88 -12.60 2.00 5.55
N LEU A 89 -12.27 2.92 4.64
CA LEU A 89 -13.26 3.62 3.81
C LEU A 89 -14.06 2.65 2.93
N ALA A 90 -13.41 1.60 2.40
CA ALA A 90 -14.11 0.57 1.63
C ALA A 90 -15.11 -0.21 2.50
N ALA A 91 -14.74 -0.56 3.74
CA ALA A 91 -15.62 -1.21 4.70
C ALA A 91 -16.81 -0.33 5.08
N GLN A 92 -16.57 0.95 5.41
CA GLN A 92 -17.62 1.91 5.73
C GLN A 92 -18.59 2.10 4.56
N ASN A 93 -18.08 2.21 3.33
CA ASN A 93 -18.92 2.31 2.13
C ASN A 93 -19.79 1.06 1.91
N ALA A 94 -19.29 -0.13 2.20
CA ALA A 94 -20.07 -1.37 2.12
C ALA A 94 -21.23 -1.36 3.13
N THR A 95 -20.96 -0.98 4.38
CA THR A 95 -21.98 -0.86 5.43
C THR A 95 -23.02 0.21 5.09
N LEU A 96 -22.60 1.39 4.62
CA LEU A 96 -23.51 2.46 4.21
C LEU A 96 -24.44 2.00 3.08
N LYS A 97 -23.91 1.30 2.07
CA LYS A 97 -24.73 0.75 0.99
C LYS A 97 -25.76 -0.26 1.51
N GLN A 98 -25.37 -1.13 2.45
CA GLN A 98 -26.32 -2.07 3.08
C GLN A 98 -27.43 -1.33 3.85
N GLN A 99 -27.09 -0.27 4.59
CA GLN A 99 -28.07 0.54 5.30
C GLN A 99 -29.03 1.25 4.35
N VAL A 100 -28.52 1.79 3.23
CA VAL A 100 -29.35 2.43 2.20
C VAL A 100 -30.35 1.42 1.62
N VAL A 101 -29.90 0.21 1.27
CA VAL A 101 -30.79 -0.85 0.78
C VAL A 101 -31.85 -1.21 1.81
N ALA A 102 -31.45 -1.45 3.07
CA ALA A 102 -32.40 -1.79 4.13
C ALA A 102 -33.45 -0.69 4.38
N LEU A 103 -33.06 0.58 4.32
CA LEU A 103 -33.98 1.71 4.45
C LEU A 103 -34.93 1.82 3.25
N THR A 104 -34.45 1.57 2.03
CA THR A 104 -35.29 1.53 0.84
C THR A 104 -36.32 0.40 0.92
N ASP A 105 -35.91 -0.80 1.32
CA ASP A 105 -36.82 -1.94 1.51
C ASP A 105 -37.87 -1.67 2.60
N GLN A 106 -37.47 -0.98 3.68
CA GLN A 106 -38.39 -0.57 4.73
C GLN A 106 -39.42 0.45 4.22
N GLN A 107 -38.99 1.43 3.41
CA GLN A 107 -39.89 2.42 2.83
C GLN A 107 -40.90 1.78 1.88
N SER A 108 -40.48 0.87 1.00
CA SER A 108 -41.41 0.17 0.11
C SER A 108 -42.45 -0.64 0.87
N PHE A 109 -42.05 -1.29 1.98
CA PHE A 109 -42.98 -2.00 2.84
C PHE A 109 -44.03 -1.06 3.45
N TYR A 110 -43.63 0.12 3.94
CA TYR A 110 -44.58 1.09 4.48
C TYR A 110 -45.54 1.63 3.42
N GLU A 111 -45.06 1.88 2.21
CA GLU A 111 -45.91 2.32 1.10
C GLU A 111 -46.94 1.25 0.71
N ASP A 112 -46.53 -0.02 0.64
CA ASP A 112 -47.43 -1.15 0.38
C ASP A 112 -48.49 -1.29 1.48
N CYS A 113 -48.10 -1.20 2.76
CA CYS A 113 -49.06 -1.25 3.87
C CYS A 113 -50.08 -0.11 3.82
N ILE A 114 -49.66 1.11 3.47
CA ILE A 114 -50.59 2.25 3.37
C ILE A 114 -51.56 2.04 2.20
N ALA A 115 -51.07 1.54 1.05
CA ALA A 115 -51.91 1.28 -0.11
C ALA A 115 -52.98 0.21 0.18
N GLU A 116 -52.62 -0.87 0.88
CA GLU A 116 -53.55 -1.93 1.27
C GLU A 116 -54.62 -1.42 2.26
N MET A 117 -54.21 -0.64 3.27
CA MET A 117 -55.14 -0.04 4.23
C MET A 117 -56.11 0.96 3.58
N ALA A 118 -55.66 1.72 2.57
CA ALA A 118 -56.51 2.63 1.82
C ALA A 118 -57.57 1.89 0.98
N GLN A 119 -57.26 0.70 0.45
CA GLN A 119 -58.23 -0.13 -0.28
C GLN A 119 -59.35 -0.66 0.62
N ILE A 120 -59.03 -0.98 1.89
CA ILE A 120 -60.02 -1.50 2.85
C ILE A 120 -61.00 -0.40 3.30
N VAL A 121 -60.56 0.86 3.38
CA VAL A 121 -61.39 1.98 3.90
C VAL A 121 -62.33 2.56 2.84
N TYR A 122 -62.04 2.39 1.54
CA TYR A 122 -62.85 2.92 0.43
C TYR A 122 -63.66 1.85 -0.35
N ALA A 123 -63.68 0.60 0.11
CA ALA A 123 -64.52 -0.50 -0.41
C ALA A 123 -65.82 -0.65 0.39
#